data_AF-A0A520T2P7-F1
#
_entry.id   AF-A0A520T2P7-F1
#
_cell.length_a   1.000
_cell.length_b   1.000
_cell.length_c   1.000
_cell.angle_alpha   90.00
_cell.angle_beta   90.00
_cell.angle_gamma   90.00
#
_symmetry.space_group_name_H-M   'P 1'
#
loop_
_entity.id
_entity.type
_entity.pdbx_description
1 polymer ?
#
loop_
_entity_poly.entity_id
_entity_poly.type
_entity_poly.pdbx_seq_one_letter_code
_entity_poly.pdbx_strand_id
1 'polypeptide(L)'
;MIKYLITILFFFSTSLYAYDEDEIICIATYELAKNFFLDMKDEKTSKEMDVRQQELLSKYKEGHFPQEDIDFMVTEIHYAWSNNFDFLPPILENCVQNIK
;
A
#
# COMPACT_ATOMS: atom_id res chain seq x y z
N MET A 1 -26.67 -0.13 -42.64
CA MET A 1 -25.51 0.73 -42.37
C MET A 1 -24.89 0.31 -41.05
N ILE A 2 -24.17 -0.81 -41.11
CA ILE A 2 -23.43 -1.43 -40.01
C ILE A 2 -21.99 -0.97 -40.24
N LYS A 3 -21.61 0.21 -39.74
CA LYS A 3 -20.23 0.72 -39.91
C LYS A 3 -19.68 1.50 -38.72
N TYR A 4 -20.46 1.71 -37.67
CA TYR A 4 -20.04 2.48 -36.50
C TYR A 4 -20.05 1.69 -35.17
N LEU A 5 -20.42 0.40 -35.20
CA LEU A 5 -20.50 -0.40 -33.97
C LEU A 5 -19.16 -1.03 -33.53
N ILE A 6 -18.11 -0.93 -34.36
CA ILE A 6 -16.85 -1.66 -34.15
C ILE A 6 -15.77 -0.75 -33.51
N THR A 7 -15.95 0.57 -33.50
CA THR A 7 -14.93 1.51 -33.00
C THR A 7 -15.04 1.85 -31.51
N ILE A 8 -16.11 1.45 -30.81
CA ILE A 8 -16.25 1.68 -29.35
C ILE A 8 -15.61 0.56 -28.52
N LEU A 9 -15.32 -0.58 -29.14
CA LEU A 9 -14.74 -1.76 -28.45
C LEU A 9 -13.22 -1.71 -28.25
N PHE A 10 -12.54 -0.64 -28.69
CA PHE A 10 -11.08 -0.51 -28.58
C PHE A 10 -10.59 0.42 -27.46
N PHE A 11 -11.48 0.96 -26.62
CA PHE A 11 -11.11 1.92 -25.57
C PHE A 11 -11.37 1.48 -24.12
N PHE A 12 -11.92 0.28 -23.91
CA PHE A 12 -12.18 -0.25 -22.56
C PHE A 12 -11.40 -1.54 -22.28
N SER A 13 -10.18 -1.64 -22.79
CA SER A 13 -9.16 -2.47 -22.15
C SER A 13 -8.36 -1.63 -21.15
N THR A 14 -9.04 -0.82 -20.32
CA THR A 14 -8.47 -0.51 -19.02
C THR A 14 -8.49 -1.83 -18.29
N SER A 15 -7.35 -2.53 -18.31
CA SER A 15 -7.10 -3.56 -17.33
C SER A 15 -7.49 -2.96 -15.98
N LEU A 16 -8.52 -3.50 -15.34
CA LEU A 16 -8.62 -3.40 -13.89
C LEU A 16 -7.35 -4.08 -13.38
N TYR A 17 -6.27 -3.32 -13.30
CA TYR A 17 -5.06 -3.71 -12.60
C TYR A 17 -5.48 -3.62 -11.15
N ALA A 18 -6.06 -4.70 -10.63
CA ALA A 18 -6.20 -4.85 -9.20
C ALA A 18 -4.76 -4.88 -8.68
N TYR A 19 -4.39 -3.83 -7.96
CA TYR A 19 -3.11 -3.74 -7.29
C TYR A 19 -3.03 -4.86 -6.25
N ASP A 20 -1.81 -5.28 -5.91
CA ASP A 20 -1.62 -6.33 -4.92
C ASP A 20 -2.07 -5.80 -3.54
N GLU A 21 -3.15 -6.38 -3.02
CA GLU A 21 -3.76 -5.96 -1.76
C GLU A 21 -2.81 -6.15 -0.58
N ASP A 22 -2.00 -7.22 -0.58
CA ASP A 22 -1.01 -7.47 0.46
C ASP A 22 0.10 -6.41 0.42
N GLU A 23 0.51 -5.99 -0.78
CA GLU A 23 1.47 -4.87 -0.93
C GLU A 23 0.89 -3.55 -0.42
N ILE A 24 -0.38 -3.24 -0.72
CA ILE A 24 -1.07 -2.04 -0.22
C ILE A 24 -1.14 -2.06 1.32
N ILE A 25 -1.53 -3.19 1.91
CA ILE A 25 -1.54 -3.39 3.37
C ILE A 25 -0.16 -3.15 3.95
N CYS A 26 0.90 -3.68 3.32
CA CYS A 26 2.26 -3.51 3.80
C CYS A 26 2.79 -2.09 3.65
N ILE A 27 2.48 -1.38 2.56
CA ILE A 27 2.84 0.03 2.39
C ILE A 27 2.21 0.87 3.50
N ALA A 28 0.91 0.68 3.75
CA ALA A 28 0.20 1.38 4.82
C ALA A 28 0.76 1.04 6.21
N THR A 29 1.06 -0.24 6.45
CA THR A 29 1.65 -0.71 7.71
C THR A 29 3.03 -0.10 7.94
N TYR A 30 3.88 -0.04 6.91
CA TYR A 30 5.20 0.59 7.01
C TYR A 30 5.11 2.09 7.27
N GLU A 31 4.11 2.79 6.72
CA GLU A 31 3.89 4.20 7.02
C GLU A 31 3.58 4.44 8.50
N LEU A 32 2.64 3.68 9.05
CA LEU A 32 2.26 3.78 10.46
C LEU A 32 3.42 3.40 11.38
N ALA A 33 4.13 2.31 11.08
CA ALA A 33 5.29 1.87 11.83
C ALA A 33 6.44 2.90 11.77
N LYS A 34 6.71 3.47 10.59
CA LYS A 34 7.71 4.53 10.41
C LYS A 34 7.47 5.70 11.34
N ASN A 35 6.24 6.21 11.36
CA ASN A 35 5.85 7.35 12.19
C ASN A 35 5.93 7.00 13.68
N PHE A 36 5.45 5.82 14.07
CA PHE A 36 5.55 5.34 15.44
C PHE A 36 7.00 5.27 15.95
N PHE A 37 7.90 4.64 15.19
CA PHE A 37 9.30 4.52 15.60
C PHE A 37 9.99 5.88 15.64
N LEU A 38 9.63 6.81 14.75
CA LEU A 38 10.13 8.18 14.78
C LEU A 38 9.71 8.92 16.06
N ASP A 39 8.46 8.76 16.48
CA ASP A 39 7.94 9.34 17.73
C ASP A 39 8.64 8.76 18.96
N MET A 40 8.97 7.47 18.91
CA MET A 40 9.74 6.75 19.93
C MET A 40 11.24 7.08 19.92
N LYS A 41 11.70 7.97 19.02
CA LYS A 41 13.12 8.32 18.82
C LYS A 41 14.00 7.16 18.36
N ASP A 42 13.39 6.13 17.76
CA ASP A 42 14.10 5.06 17.06
C ASP A 42 14.23 5.40 15.57
N GLU A 43 15.13 6.33 15.26
CA GLU A 43 15.38 6.78 13.89
C GLU A 43 15.87 5.64 13.00
N LYS A 44 16.59 4.66 13.56
CA LYS A 44 17.14 3.54 12.82
C LYS A 44 15.99 2.69 12.27
N THR A 45 15.10 2.22 13.14
CA THR A 45 13.98 1.38 12.71
C THR A 45 12.97 2.17 11.88
N SER A 46 12.73 3.45 12.18
CA SER A 46 11.89 4.31 11.32
C SER A 46 12.42 4.36 9.88
N LYS A 47 13.73 4.56 9.70
CA LYS A 47 14.38 4.56 8.38
C LYS A 47 14.31 3.20 7.68
N GLU A 48 14.44 2.10 8.43
CA GLU A 48 14.24 0.76 7.88
C GLU A 48 12.81 0.57 7.33
N MET A 49 11.79 1.10 8.02
CA MET A 49 10.41 1.06 7.52
C MET A 49 10.23 1.91 6.27
N ASP A 50 10.84 3.10 6.21
CA ASP A 50 10.80 3.96 5.04
C ASP A 50 11.41 3.28 3.81
N VAL A 51 12.59 2.66 3.95
CA VAL A 51 13.25 1.93 2.86
C VAL A 51 12.34 0.82 2.33
N ARG A 52 11.73 0.02 3.21
CA ARG A 52 10.81 -1.07 2.81
C ARG A 52 9.55 -0.53 2.11
N GLN A 53 9.00 0.58 2.61
CA GLN A 53 7.89 1.26 1.97
C GLN A 53 8.25 1.67 0.53
N GLN A 54 9.42 2.28 0.34
CA GLN A 54 9.90 2.69 -0.98
C GLN A 54 10.21 1.51 -1.91
N GLU A 55 10.71 0.39 -1.38
CA GLU A 55 10.92 -0.84 -2.15
C GLU A 55 9.61 -1.34 -2.77
N LEU A 56 8.52 -1.40 -2.00
CA LEU A 56 7.21 -1.78 -2.53
C LEU A 56 6.67 -0.75 -3.52
N LEU A 57 6.74 0.54 -3.19
CA LEU A 57 6.28 1.61 -4.08
C LEU A 57 7.03 1.59 -5.42
N SER A 58 8.31 1.23 -5.43
CA SER A 58 9.13 1.20 -6.66
C SER A 58 8.67 0.17 -7.70
N LYS A 59 7.81 -0.78 -7.32
CA LYS A 59 7.22 -1.77 -8.24
C LYS A 59 6.15 -1.16 -9.14
N TYR A 60 5.49 -0.10 -8.68
CA TYR A 60 4.47 0.59 -9.45
C TYR A 60 5.11 1.55 -10.44
N LYS A 61 4.45 1.71 -11.60
CA LYS A 61 4.90 2.71 -12.56
C LYS A 61 4.72 4.10 -11.97
N GLU A 62 5.70 4.97 -12.20
CA GLU A 62 5.63 6.37 -11.80
C GLU A 62 4.31 7.01 -12.28
N GLY A 63 3.59 7.65 -11.36
CA GLY A 63 2.29 8.26 -11.63
C GLY A 63 1.11 7.29 -11.70
N HIS A 64 1.34 5.99 -11.47
CA HIS A 64 0.30 4.94 -11.44
C HIS A 64 0.27 4.20 -10.10
N PHE A 65 0.33 4.95 -9.00
CA PHE A 65 0.24 4.44 -7.65
C PHE A 65 -1.22 4.31 -7.19
N PRO A 66 -1.59 3.25 -6.45
CA PRO A 66 -2.91 3.13 -5.84
C PRO A 66 -3.05 4.02 -4.59
N GLN A 67 -2.87 5.34 -4.75
CA GLN A 67 -2.78 6.25 -3.60
C GLN A 67 -4.06 6.25 -2.75
N GLU A 68 -5.23 6.27 -3.40
CA GLU A 68 -6.52 6.24 -2.68
C GLU A 68 -6.67 4.95 -1.84
N ASP A 69 -6.24 3.80 -2.38
CA ASP A 69 -6.29 2.52 -1.67
C ASP A 69 -5.30 2.48 -0.51
N ILE A 70 -4.09 3.05 -0.69
CA ILE A 70 -3.08 3.17 0.37
C ILE A 70 -3.60 4.08 1.49
N ASP A 71 -4.12 5.27 1.17
CA ASP A 71 -4.64 6.23 2.16
C ASP A 71 -5.83 5.64 2.95
N PHE A 72 -6.71 4.93 2.24
CA PHE A 72 -7.80 4.19 2.86
C PHE A 72 -7.26 3.13 3.82
N MET A 73 -6.29 2.33 3.38
CA MET A 73 -5.70 1.26 4.20
C MET A 73 -4.94 1.80 5.42
N VAL A 74 -4.22 2.91 5.29
CA VAL A 74 -3.59 3.62 6.43
C VAL A 74 -4.64 3.98 7.47
N THR A 75 -5.80 4.49 7.03
CA THR A 75 -6.89 4.87 7.93
C THR A 75 -7.49 3.65 8.64
N GLU A 76 -7.77 2.56 7.91
CA GLU A 76 -8.36 1.34 8.48
C GLU A 76 -7.42 0.67 9.50
N ILE A 77 -6.14 0.51 9.15
CA ILE A 77 -5.15 -0.10 10.05
C ILE A 77 -4.94 0.79 11.28
N HIS A 78 -4.85 2.11 11.11
CA HIS A 78 -4.72 3.03 12.23
C HIS A 78 -5.94 2.96 13.15
N TYR A 79 -7.15 2.92 12.59
CA TYR A 79 -8.37 2.77 13.38
C TYR A 79 -8.35 1.46 14.18
N ALA A 80 -8.03 0.32 13.56
CA ALA A 80 -7.93 -0.95 14.25
C ALA A 80 -6.85 -0.94 15.35
N TRP A 81 -5.69 -0.36 15.07
CA TRP A 81 -4.60 -0.25 16.04
C TRP A 81 -4.90 0.69 17.21
N SER A 82 -5.62 1.79 16.96
CA SER A 82 -6.08 2.70 18.03
C SER A 82 -7.04 2.01 19.01
N ASN A 83 -7.76 0.98 18.56
CA ASN A 83 -8.67 0.18 19.38
C ASN A 83 -7.98 -1.03 20.04
N ASN A 84 -6.92 -1.55 19.44
CA ASN A 84 -6.13 -2.67 19.97
C ASN A 84 -4.64 -2.45 19.67
N PHE A 85 -3.87 -2.10 20.71
CA PHE A 85 -2.44 -1.80 20.56
C PHE A 85 -1.63 -2.98 19.98
N ASP A 86 -2.05 -4.23 20.23
CA ASP A 86 -1.38 -5.44 19.73
C ASP A 86 -1.74 -5.76 18.27
N PHE A 87 -2.53 -4.92 17.60
CA PHE A 87 -2.97 -5.14 16.22
C PHE A 87 -1.86 -4.94 15.18
N LEU A 88 -1.02 -3.90 15.34
CA LEU A 88 -0.01 -3.55 14.34
C LEU A 88 1.16 -4.55 14.26
N PRO A 89 1.72 -5.07 15.39
CA PRO A 89 2.92 -5.91 15.34
C PRO A 89 2.80 -7.18 14.48
N PRO A 90 1.72 -7.98 14.54
CA PRO A 90 1.59 -9.18 13.71
C PRO A 90 1.53 -8.87 12.20
N ILE A 91 0.91 -7.77 11.81
CA ILE A 91 0.81 -7.35 10.40
C ILE A 91 2.20 -6.91 9.92
N LEU A 92 2.90 -6.11 10.71
CA LEU A 92 4.26 -5.67 10.41
C LEU A 92 5.21 -6.86 10.27
N GLU A 93 5.12 -7.85 11.17
CA GLU A 93 5.91 -9.07 11.08
C GLU A 93 5.64 -9.84 9.79
N ASN A 94 4.36 -10.02 9.41
CA ASN A 94 3.98 -10.67 8.17
C ASN A 94 4.55 -9.94 6.95
N CYS A 95 4.44 -8.61 6.91
CA CYS A 95 4.99 -7.80 5.84
C CYS A 95 6.50 -7.96 5.70
N VAL A 96 7.24 -7.96 6.81
CA VAL A 96 8.69 -8.13 6.80
C VAL A 96 9.11 -9.53 6.34
N GLN A 97 8.36 -10.56 6.71
CA GLN A 97 8.72 -11.95 6.44
C GLN A 97 8.30 -12.43 5.05
N ASN A 98 7.12 -12.02 4.60
CA ASN A 98 6.43 -12.70 3.49
C ASN A 98 6.27 -11.84 2.23
N ILE A 99 6.33 -10.50 2.32
CA ILE A 99 6.08 -9.59 1.19
C ILE A 99 7.36 -8.80 0.87
N LYS A 100 7.82 -8.85 -0.38
CA LYS A 100 9.06 -8.20 -0.85
C LYS A 100 8.89 -7.60 -2.22
#